data_AF-A0A699WF94-F1
#
_entry.id   AF-A0A699WF94-F1
#
_cell.length_a   1.000
_cell.length_b   1.000
_cell.length_c   1.000
_cell.angle_alpha   90.00
_cell.angle_beta   90.00
_cell.angle_gamma   90.00
#
_symmetry.space_group_name_H-M   'P 1'
#
loop_
_entity.id
_entity.type
_entity.pdbx_description
1 polymer ?
#
loop_
_entity_poly.entity_id
_entity_poly.type
_entity_poly.pdbx_seq_one_letter_code
_entity_poly.pdbx_strand_id
1 'polypeptide(L)'
;MSNLLAEFFERRKKQLEKERAETIRSKPPTKTQLRNLMMTYLKHTGRFTHAQLKSRIFKGIQKLYNKEQKWIDAFVLVGSEEDEKRIGSRKKRAAGSSLRHKSPKIL
;
A
#
# COMPACT_ATOMS: atom_id res chain seq x y z
N MET A 1 -57.68 -2.61 -12.38
CA MET A 1 -56.69 -3.24 -13.28
C MET A 1 -55.45 -2.37 -13.50
N SER A 2 -55.56 -1.04 -13.61
CA SER A 2 -54.42 -0.12 -13.86
C SER A 2 -53.39 -0.03 -12.70
N ASN A 3 -53.84 -0.02 -11.44
CA ASN A 3 -52.94 0.20 -10.29
C ASN A 3 -52.03 -0.99 -9.98
N LEU A 4 -52.49 -2.23 -10.21
CA LEU A 4 -51.71 -3.45 -9.95
C LEU A 4 -50.52 -3.58 -10.91
N LEU A 5 -50.74 -3.24 -12.18
CA LEU A 5 -49.68 -3.22 -13.20
C LEU A 5 -48.64 -2.14 -12.89
N ALA A 6 -49.10 -0.94 -12.53
CA ALA A 6 -48.20 0.15 -12.15
C ALA A 6 -47.32 -0.23 -10.94
N GLU A 7 -47.91 -0.84 -9.91
CA GLU A 7 -47.18 -1.29 -8.73
C GLU A 7 -46.18 -2.41 -9.06
N PHE A 8 -46.55 -3.34 -9.94
CA PHE A 8 -45.66 -4.40 -10.42
C PHE A 8 -44.44 -3.84 -11.15
N PHE A 9 -44.63 -2.86 -12.05
CA PHE A 9 -43.52 -2.23 -12.77
C PHE A 9 -42.58 -1.47 -11.82
N GLU A 10 -43.12 -0.76 -10.84
CA GLU A 10 -42.30 -0.06 -9.83
C GLU A 10 -41.50 -1.02 -8.95
N ARG A 11 -42.08 -2.16 -8.54
CA ARG A 11 -41.35 -3.22 -7.84
C ARG A 11 -40.24 -3.80 -8.70
N ARG A 12 -40.49 -4.03 -9.99
CA ARG A 12 -39.48 -4.59 -10.91
C ARG A 12 -38.34 -3.62 -11.18
N LYS A 13 -38.61 -2.31 -11.33
CA LYS A 13 -37.57 -1.27 -11.44
C LYS A 13 -36.65 -1.27 -10.22
N LYS A 14 -37.22 -1.29 -9.01
CA LYS A 14 -36.43 -1.34 -7.76
C LYS A 14 -35.55 -2.59 -7.65
N GLN A 15 -36.05 -3.75 -8.08
CA GLN A 15 -35.24 -4.97 -8.13
C GLN A 15 -34.09 -4.84 -9.11
N LEU A 16 -34.34 -4.35 -10.32
CA LEU A 16 -33.29 -4.14 -11.33
C LEU A 16 -32.24 -3.13 -10.87
N GLU A 17 -32.63 -2.08 -10.14
CA GLU A 17 -31.69 -1.13 -9.54
C GLU A 17 -30.80 -1.80 -8.49
N LYS A 18 -31.38 -2.62 -7.61
CA LYS A 18 -30.62 -3.39 -6.61
C LYS A 18 -29.65 -4.36 -7.29
N GLU A 19 -30.12 -5.15 -8.26
CA GLU A 19 -29.30 -6.10 -9.04
C GLU A 19 -28.13 -5.38 -9.74
N ARG A 20 -28.36 -4.21 -10.35
CA ARG A 20 -27.31 -3.41 -10.98
C ARG A 20 -26.30 -2.87 -9.97
N ALA A 21 -26.77 -2.38 -8.82
CA ALA A 21 -25.90 -1.88 -7.75
C ALA A 21 -25.02 -3.01 -7.17
N GLU A 22 -25.60 -4.18 -6.94
CA GLU A 22 -24.86 -5.38 -6.51
C GLU A 22 -23.85 -5.82 -7.57
N THR A 23 -24.24 -5.82 -8.84
CA THR A 23 -23.33 -6.14 -9.96
C THR A 23 -22.18 -5.14 -10.08
N ILE A 24 -22.40 -3.86 -9.76
CA ILE A 24 -21.32 -2.86 -9.74
C ILE A 24 -20.40 -3.07 -8.54
N ARG A 25 -20.94 -3.42 -7.37
CA ARG A 25 -20.16 -3.70 -6.14
C ARG A 25 -19.35 -4.99 -6.22
N SER A 26 -19.88 -6.02 -6.87
CA SER A 26 -19.19 -7.31 -7.02
C SER A 26 -18.11 -7.31 -8.10
N LYS A 27 -18.08 -6.29 -8.97
CA LYS A 27 -17.03 -6.17 -9.99
C LYS A 27 -15.66 -5.97 -9.33
N PRO A 28 -14.66 -6.78 -9.67
CA PRO A 28 -13.31 -6.57 -9.20
C PRO A 28 -12.81 -5.18 -9.68
N PRO A 29 -11.97 -4.51 -8.89
CA PRO A 29 -11.44 -3.20 -9.27
C PRO A 29 -10.78 -3.24 -10.64
N THR A 30 -11.15 -2.31 -11.51
CA THR A 30 -10.51 -2.15 -12.81
C THR A 30 -9.05 -1.74 -12.62
N LYS A 31 -8.16 -2.10 -13.56
CA LYS A 31 -6.72 -1.73 -13.53
C LYS A 31 -6.48 -0.25 -13.23
N THR A 32 -7.31 0.65 -13.78
CA THR A 32 -7.25 2.09 -13.51
C THR A 32 -7.67 2.45 -12.08
N GLN A 33 -8.72 1.82 -11.56
CA GLN A 33 -9.15 2.02 -10.17
C GLN A 33 -8.06 1.57 -9.20
N LEU A 34 -7.47 0.40 -9.44
CA LEU A 34 -6.35 -0.12 -8.66
C LEU A 34 -5.12 0.79 -8.75
N ARG A 35 -4.80 1.31 -9.94
CA ARG A 35 -3.73 2.30 -10.14
C ARG A 35 -3.95 3.52 -9.27
N ASN A 36 -5.16 4.07 -9.30
CA ASN A 36 -5.50 5.28 -8.55
C ASN A 36 -5.42 5.03 -7.04
N LEU A 37 -5.89 3.87 -6.57
CA LEU A 37 -5.77 3.47 -5.16
C LEU A 37 -4.30 3.39 -4.72
N MET A 38 -3.44 2.71 -5.50
CA MET A 38 -2.01 2.64 -5.22
C MET A 38 -1.34 4.02 -5.26
N MET A 39 -1.74 4.90 -6.19
CA MET A 39 -1.24 6.27 -6.27
C MET A 39 -1.60 7.09 -5.04
N THR A 40 -2.86 7.02 -4.61
CA THR A 40 -3.34 7.72 -3.41
C THR A 40 -2.56 7.25 -2.19
N TYR A 41 -2.41 5.93 -2.03
CA TYR A 41 -1.59 5.37 -0.96
C TYR A 41 -0.17 5.93 -0.99
N LEU A 42 0.56 5.77 -2.11
CA LEU A 42 1.94 6.22 -2.26
C LEU A 42 2.12 7.73 -2.07
N LYS A 43 1.11 8.54 -2.42
CA LYS A 43 1.12 9.98 -2.19
C LYS A 43 1.15 10.31 -0.69
N HIS A 44 0.41 9.56 0.11
CA HIS A 44 0.24 9.83 1.55
C HIS A 44 1.26 9.09 2.42
N THR A 45 1.62 7.85 2.08
CA THR A 45 2.57 7.04 2.85
C THR A 45 4.01 7.20 2.33
N GLY A 46 4.21 6.94 1.04
CA GLY A 46 5.54 6.96 0.40
C GLY A 46 6.06 8.37 0.05
N ARG A 47 5.35 9.45 0.44
CA ARG A 47 5.73 10.86 0.19
C ARG A 47 5.96 11.20 -1.28
N PHE A 48 5.33 10.48 -2.20
CA PHE A 48 5.45 10.73 -3.64
C PHE A 48 4.55 11.89 -4.09
N THR A 49 5.07 12.73 -4.98
CA THR A 49 4.24 13.80 -5.58
C THR A 49 3.35 13.22 -6.68
N HIS A 50 2.15 13.79 -6.87
CA HIS A 50 1.25 13.35 -7.94
C HIS A 50 1.95 13.36 -9.31
N ALA A 51 2.72 14.40 -9.65
CA ALA A 51 3.44 14.49 -10.91
C ALA A 51 4.39 13.29 -11.15
N GLN A 52 5.11 12.85 -10.12
CA GLN A 52 6.03 11.71 -10.17
C GLN A 52 5.32 10.37 -10.39
N LEU A 53 4.07 10.25 -9.94
CA LEU A 53 3.25 9.05 -10.08
C LEU A 53 2.47 9.06 -11.40
N LYS A 54 2.01 10.23 -11.86
CA LYS A 54 1.18 10.38 -13.07
C LYS A 54 1.92 9.89 -14.31
N SER A 55 3.21 10.20 -14.43
CA SER A 55 4.07 9.81 -15.55
C SER A 55 4.43 8.32 -15.57
N ARG A 56 4.17 7.56 -14.50
CA ARG A 56 4.52 6.14 -14.40
C ARG A 56 3.41 5.23 -14.91
N ILE A 57 3.82 4.19 -15.63
CA ILE A 57 2.94 3.08 -16.02
C ILE A 57 2.52 2.25 -14.80
N PHE A 58 1.41 1.53 -14.92
CA PHE A 58 0.83 0.71 -13.84
C PHE A 58 1.86 -0.21 -13.14
N LYS A 59 2.67 -0.95 -13.92
CA LYS A 59 3.70 -1.87 -13.37
C LYS A 59 4.74 -1.12 -12.52
N GLY A 60 5.07 0.11 -12.89
CA GLY A 60 5.97 0.97 -12.13
C GLY A 60 5.38 1.40 -10.80
N ILE A 61 4.09 1.76 -10.78
CA ILE A 61 3.35 2.12 -9.56
C ILE A 61 3.21 0.91 -8.64
N GLN A 62 2.87 -0.25 -9.20
CA GLN A 62 2.76 -1.51 -8.45
C GLN A 62 4.08 -1.90 -7.78
N LYS A 63 5.22 -1.72 -8.47
CA LYS A 63 6.55 -2.00 -7.89
C LYS A 63 6.87 -1.08 -6.71
N LEU A 64 6.53 0.21 -6.80
CA LEU A 64 6.69 1.16 -5.69
C LEU A 64 5.80 0.79 -4.51
N TYR A 65 4.53 0.48 -4.79
CA TYR A 65 3.57 0.06 -3.77
C TYR A 65 4.04 -1.16 -2.99
N ASN A 66 4.46 -2.23 -3.69
CA ASN A 66 4.95 -3.45 -3.03
C ASN A 66 6.24 -3.21 -2.24
N LYS A 67 7.08 -2.25 -2.67
CA LYS A 67 8.27 -1.89 -1.91
C LYS A 67 7.86 -1.23 -0.59
N GLU A 68 6.96 -0.25 -0.64
CA GLU A 68 6.47 0.47 0.54
C GLU A 68 5.78 -0.48 1.55
N GLN A 69 4.93 -1.38 1.06
CA GLN A 69 4.29 -2.40 1.90
C GLN A 69 5.33 -3.24 2.64
N LYS A 70 6.38 -3.71 1.95
CA LYS A 70 7.48 -4.45 2.60
C LYS A 70 8.22 -3.64 3.68
N TRP A 71 8.33 -2.32 3.53
CA TRP A 71 8.93 -1.46 4.57
C TRP A 71 8.04 -1.37 5.81
N ILE A 72 6.72 -1.29 5.61
CA ILE A 72 5.74 -1.28 6.70
C ILE A 72 5.70 -2.64 7.38
N ASP A 73 5.68 -3.73 6.62
CA ASP A 73 5.68 -5.10 7.17
C ASP A 73 6.96 -5.39 7.96
N ALA A 74 8.09 -4.80 7.56
CA ALA A 74 9.37 -4.93 8.26
C ALA A 74 9.53 -3.94 9.44
N PHE A 75 8.57 -3.03 9.63
CA PHE A 75 8.60 -2.04 10.69
C PHE A 75 8.41 -2.72 12.04
N VAL A 76 9.33 -2.47 12.97
CA VAL A 76 9.30 -2.99 14.33
C VAL A 76 9.07 -1.81 15.26
N LEU A 77 8.13 -1.95 16.19
CA LEU A 77 7.84 -0.91 17.17
C LEU A 77 9.07 -0.66 18.04
N VAL A 78 9.46 0.60 18.16
CA VAL A 78 10.58 1.03 19.00
C VAL A 78 10.32 0.64 20.44
N GLY A 79 11.29 -0.01 21.08
CA GLY A 79 11.15 -0.51 22.46
C GLY A 79 10.41 -1.84 22.58
N SER A 80 10.06 -2.49 21.48
CA SER A 80 9.68 -3.91 21.53
C SER A 80 10.90 -4.79 21.81
N GLU A 81 10.69 -5.99 22.36
CA GLU A 81 11.77 -6.95 22.63
C GLU A 81 12.58 -7.28 21.36
N GLU A 82 11.91 -7.30 20.21
CA GLU A 82 12.55 -7.53 18.90
C GLU A 82 13.44 -6.35 18.46
N ASP A 83 13.05 -5.11 18.79
CA ASP A 83 13.86 -3.90 18.59
C ASP A 83 15.09 -3.90 19.51
N GLU A 84 14.92 -4.23 20.80
CA GLU A 84 16.02 -4.31 21.76
C GLU A 84 17.08 -5.33 21.33
N LYS A 85 16.65 -6.52 20.85
CA LYS A 85 17.53 -7.55 20.27
C LYS A 85 18.26 -7.03 19.01
N ARG A 86 17.58 -6.27 18.15
CA ARG A 86 18.19 -5.64 16.95
C ARG A 86 19.20 -4.55 17.33
N ILE A 87 18.93 -3.74 18.34
CA ILE A 87 19.84 -2.69 18.83
C ILE A 87 21.08 -3.31 19.47
N GLY A 88 20.89 -4.32 20.34
CA GLY A 88 21.99 -5.04 20.99
C GLY A 88 22.95 -5.69 19.99
N SER A 89 22.42 -6.28 18.92
CA SER A 89 23.22 -6.88 17.85
C SER A 89 23.95 -5.84 16.98
N ARG A 90 23.35 -4.67 16.70
CA ARG A 90 24.04 -3.55 16.00
C ARG A 90 25.21 -2.99 16.81
N LYS A 91 25.05 -2.83 18.14
CA LYS A 91 26.11 -2.33 19.03
C LYS A 91 27.35 -3.24 19.01
N LYS A 92 27.16 -4.57 18.96
CA LYS A 92 28.25 -5.54 18.82
C LYS A 92 28.98 -5.45 17.47
N ARG A 93 28.27 -5.14 16.38
CA ARG A 93 28.88 -4.98 15.04
C ARG A 93 29.69 -3.69 14.90
N ALA A 94 29.22 -2.59 15.50
CA ALA A 94 29.94 -1.31 15.47
C ALA A 94 31.25 -1.35 16.28
N ALA A 95 31.29 -2.10 17.39
CA ALA A 95 32.52 -2.28 18.16
C ALA A 95 33.61 -3.06 17.40
N GLY A 96 33.22 -4.01 16.55
CA GLY A 96 34.17 -4.80 15.75
C GLY A 96 34.79 -4.07 14.55
N SER A 97 34.13 -3.03 14.01
CA SER A 97 34.65 -2.28 12.86
C SER A 97 35.68 -1.20 13.23
N SER A 98 35.66 -0.71 14.48
CA SER A 98 36.61 0.30 14.97
C SER A 98 38.06 -0.22 15.15
N LEU A 99 38.28 -1.54 15.10
CA LEU A 99 39.59 -2.15 15.33
C LEU A 99 40.50 -2.21 14.08
N ARG A 100 40.05 -1.75 12.90
CA ARG A 100 40.78 -1.92 11.63
C ARG A 100 41.56 -0.70 11.11
N HIS A 101 41.69 0.38 11.87
CA HIS A 101 42.40 1.61 11.43
C HIS A 101 43.53 2.06 12.35
N LYS A 102 44.42 1.15 12.78
CA LYS A 102 45.73 1.57 13.32
C LYS A 102 46.81 1.20 12.31
N SER A 103 47.01 2.08 11.32
CA SER A 103 48.21 2.03 10.47
C SER A 103 49.45 2.29 11.36
N PRO A 104 50.55 1.54 11.20
CA PRO A 104 51.77 1.80 11.96
C PRO A 104 52.39 3.12 11.50
N LYS A 105 52.72 4.00 12.45
CA LYS A 105 53.62 5.14 12.17
C LYS A 105 55.02 4.57 12.01
N ILE A 106 55.58 4.70 10.82
CA ILE A 106 57.00 4.42 10.57
C ILE A 106 57.75 5.75 10.68
N LEU A 107 58.82 5.70 11.50
CA LEU A 107 59.75 6.78 11.83
C LEU A 107 60.45 7.39 10.61
#